data_AF-A0A3R9X7X3-F1
#
_entry.id   AF-A0A3R9X7X3-F1
#
_cell.length_a   1.000
_cell.length_b   1.000
_cell.length_c   1.000
_cell.angle_alpha   90.00
_cell.angle_beta   90.00
_cell.angle_gamma   90.00
#
_symmetry.space_group_name_H-M   'P 1'
#
loop_
_entity.id
_entity.type
_entity.pdbx_description
1 polymer ?
#
loop_
_entity_poly.entity_id
_entity_poly.type
_entity_poly.pdbx_seq_one_letter_code
_entity_poly.pdbx_strand_id
1 'polypeptide(L)'
;MIQLAPVDRLDPTHVYWVAAVTAPCRDWSGAPGCRKGARYLVDPDDGSTSRQARLVFDSRAGCLEWMMAHRSELVRDLPGASVVPVNYARWLLGLD
;
A
#
# COMPACT_ATOMS: atom_id res chain seq x y z
N MET A 1 -8.11 -7.67 -16.58
CA MET A 1 -9.14 -7.73 -15.51
C MET A 1 -8.40 -7.62 -14.20
N ILE A 2 -8.56 -6.50 -13.49
CA ILE A 2 -7.93 -6.26 -12.17
C ILE A 2 -8.78 -6.99 -11.13
N GLN A 3 -8.15 -7.70 -10.20
CA GLN A 3 -8.84 -8.40 -9.13
C GLN A 3 -8.22 -8.04 -7.78
N LEU A 4 -9.08 -7.59 -6.87
CA LEU A 4 -8.81 -7.21 -5.49
C LEU A 4 -9.47 -8.23 -4.57
N ALA A 5 -8.82 -8.58 -3.46
CA ALA A 5 -9.31 -9.55 -2.50
C ALA A 5 -9.24 -9.01 -1.04
N PRO A 6 -10.26 -9.28 -0.21
CA PRO A 6 -10.18 -9.05 1.25
C PRO A 6 -9.13 -9.94 1.92
N VAL A 7 -8.41 -9.39 2.90
CA VAL A 7 -7.33 -10.09 3.62
C VAL A 7 -7.80 -11.34 4.37
N ASP A 8 -9.04 -11.39 4.88
CA ASP A 8 -9.57 -12.55 5.60
C ASP A 8 -9.85 -13.78 4.69
N ARG A 9 -9.70 -13.62 3.37
CA ARG A 9 -10.02 -14.66 2.37
C ARG A 9 -8.80 -15.07 1.52
N LEU A 10 -7.59 -14.78 1.99
CA LEU A 10 -6.37 -15.04 1.22
C LEU A 10 -5.97 -16.51 1.27
N ASP A 11 -5.57 -17.04 0.10
CA ASP A 11 -4.91 -18.34 -0.04
C ASP A 11 -3.43 -18.18 0.33
N PRO A 12 -2.92 -18.84 1.38
CA PRO A 12 -1.53 -18.69 1.82
C PRO A 12 -0.49 -19.16 0.78
N THR A 13 -0.90 -19.90 -0.25
CA THR A 13 -0.03 -20.35 -1.35
C THR A 13 0.06 -19.33 -2.49
N HIS A 14 -0.81 -18.32 -2.50
CA HIS A 14 -0.86 -17.29 -3.53
C HIS A 14 -0.05 -16.05 -3.15
N VAL A 15 0.58 -15.42 -4.15
CA VAL A 15 1.33 -14.18 -3.94
C VAL A 15 0.41 -12.99 -4.14
N TYR A 16 0.20 -12.25 -3.06
CA TYR A 16 -0.56 -11.01 -3.07
C TYR A 16 0.33 -9.77 -3.04
N TRP A 17 -0.19 -8.70 -3.63
CA TRP A 17 0.49 -7.42 -3.77
C TRP A 17 -0.30 -6.32 -3.07
N VAL A 18 0.40 -5.34 -2.51
CA VAL A 18 -0.21 -4.18 -1.87
C VAL A 18 0.55 -2.93 -2.27
N ALA A 19 -0.16 -1.80 -2.30
CA ALA A 19 0.48 -0.50 -2.38
C ALA A 19 1.04 -0.14 -0.99
N ALA A 20 2.28 0.31 -0.95
CA ALA A 20 2.97 0.67 0.27
C ALA A 20 3.72 2.00 0.12
N VAL A 21 3.97 2.65 1.25
CA VAL A 21 4.70 3.92 1.32
C VAL A 21 5.68 3.89 2.48
N THR A 22 6.71 4.71 2.38
CA THR A 22 7.58 5.03 3.49
C THR A 22 7.44 6.51 3.83
N ALA A 23 7.20 6.83 5.10
CA ALA A 23 7.05 8.19 5.57
C ALA A 23 8.34 9.00 5.30
N PRO A 24 8.29 10.07 4.50
CA PRO A 24 9.48 10.82 4.09
C PRO A 24 10.06 11.67 5.23
N CYS A 25 9.23 12.04 6.21
CA CYS A 25 9.58 12.86 7.36
C CYS A 25 8.83 12.40 8.62
N ARG A 26 9.20 12.99 9.77
CA ARG A 26 8.44 12.84 11.02
C ARG A 26 7.15 13.65 10.91
N ASP A 27 6.07 13.14 11.51
CA ASP A 27 4.76 13.81 11.54
C ASP A 27 4.25 14.15 10.13
N TRP A 28 4.51 13.24 9.19
CA TRP A 28 4.10 13.38 7.79
C TRP A 28 2.58 13.40 7.66
N SER A 29 2.04 14.27 6.80
CA SER A 29 0.60 14.49 6.66
C SER A 29 -0.20 13.24 6.28
N GLY A 30 0.40 12.31 5.52
CA GLY A 30 -0.22 11.04 5.17
C GLY A 30 -0.35 10.07 6.36
N ALA A 31 0.37 10.30 7.47
CA ALA A 31 0.30 9.53 8.70
C ALA A 31 0.76 10.38 9.91
N PRO A 32 -0.13 11.21 10.52
CA PRO A 32 0.23 12.06 11.64
C PRO A 32 0.82 11.29 12.84
N GLY A 33 1.80 11.88 13.52
CA GLY A 33 2.54 11.25 14.62
C GLY A 33 3.59 10.22 14.21
N CYS A 34 3.78 9.96 12.91
CA CYS A 34 4.76 8.99 12.44
C CYS A 34 6.22 9.44 12.66
N ARG A 35 7.14 8.47 12.59
CA ARG A 35 8.59 8.71 12.46
C ARG A 35 8.97 8.68 10.98
N LYS A 36 10.01 9.42 10.61
CA LYS A 36 10.65 9.28 9.30
C LYS A 36 11.08 7.82 9.08
N GLY A 37 10.81 7.28 7.90
CA GLY A 37 11.11 5.89 7.56
C GLY A 37 10.06 4.88 8.03
N ALA A 38 9.01 5.30 8.73
CA ALA A 38 7.91 4.41 9.09
C ALA A 38 7.17 3.93 7.83
N ARG A 39 6.83 2.64 7.80
CA ARG A 39 6.23 1.97 6.65
C ARG A 39 4.72 1.82 6.85
N TYR A 40 3.98 2.07 5.79
CA TYR A 40 2.53 1.94 5.76
C TYR A 40 2.08 1.27 4.47
N LEU A 41 0.91 0.66 4.52
CA LEU A 41 0.15 0.17 3.39
C LEU A 41 -0.87 1.23 3.01
N VAL A 42 -1.18 1.34 1.72
CA VAL A 42 -2.24 2.21 1.21
C VAL A 42 -3.46 1.35 0.96
N ASP A 43 -4.58 1.72 1.57
CA ASP A 43 -5.85 1.03 1.36
C ASP A 43 -6.43 1.42 -0.02
N PRO A 44 -6.70 0.46 -0.91
CA PRO A 44 -7.29 0.74 -2.21
C PRO A 44 -8.67 1.39 -2.19
N ASP A 45 -9.44 1.21 -1.10
CA ASP A 45 -10.83 1.70 -1.02
C ASP A 45 -10.91 3.20 -0.79
N ASP A 46 -10.02 3.76 0.04
CA ASP A 46 -10.09 5.16 0.49
C ASP A 46 -8.75 5.91 0.35
N GLY A 47 -7.68 5.25 -0.09
CA GLY A 47 -6.34 5.82 -0.23
C GLY A 47 -5.63 6.10 1.10
N SER A 48 -6.22 5.70 2.23
CA SER A 48 -5.67 5.96 3.56
C SER A 48 -4.44 5.09 3.85
N THR A 49 -3.60 5.55 4.77
CA THR A 49 -2.44 4.77 5.22
C THR A 49 -2.77 3.96 6.46
N SER A 50 -2.33 2.70 6.48
CA SER A 50 -2.53 1.77 7.60
C SER A 50 -1.32 0.88 7.79
N ARG A 51 -1.21 0.24 8.97
CA ARG A 51 -0.23 -0.83 9.21
C ARG A 51 -0.75 -2.21 8.80
N GLN A 52 -2.02 -2.31 8.44
CA GLN A 52 -2.69 -3.54 8.06
C GLN A 52 -3.42 -3.32 6.74
N ALA A 53 -3.28 -4.25 5.80
CA ALA A 53 -4.06 -4.24 4.58
C ALA A 53 -5.50 -4.67 4.89
N ARG A 54 -6.46 -4.04 4.23
CA ARG A 54 -7.84 -4.54 4.14
C ARG A 54 -8.07 -5.26 2.82
N LEU A 55 -7.52 -4.69 1.75
CA LEU A 55 -7.52 -5.25 0.41
C LEU A 55 -6.10 -5.47 -0.10
N VAL A 56 -5.97 -6.48 -0.96
CA VAL A 56 -4.75 -6.81 -1.68
C VAL A 56 -5.07 -7.04 -3.16
N PHE A 57 -4.05 -6.97 -4.00
CA PHE A 57 -4.12 -7.27 -5.43
C PHE A 57 -3.58 -8.66 -5.72
N ASP A 58 -4.22 -9.39 -6.63
CA ASP A 58 -3.76 -10.73 -7.02
C ASP A 58 -2.49 -10.71 -7.91
N SER A 59 -2.09 -9.54 -8.38
CA SER A 59 -0.89 -9.37 -9.20
C SER A 59 -0.25 -8.00 -9.01
N ARG A 60 1.07 -7.93 -9.26
CA ARG A 60 1.83 -6.67 -9.29
C ARG A 60 1.28 -5.69 -10.31
N ALA A 61 0.91 -6.20 -11.49
CA ALA A 61 0.36 -5.38 -12.57
C ALA A 61 -0.95 -4.71 -12.14
N GLY A 62 -1.87 -5.47 -11.53
CA GLY A 62 -3.13 -4.90 -11.01
C GLY A 62 -2.90 -3.81 -9.95
N CYS A 63 -1.93 -4.01 -9.06
CA CYS A 63 -1.55 -2.99 -8.07
C CYS A 63 -1.01 -1.71 -8.76
N LEU A 64 -0.16 -1.85 -9.77
CA LEU A 64 0.40 -0.71 -10.52
C LEU A 64 -0.67 0.01 -11.34
N GLU A 65 -1.56 -0.73 -11.99
CA GLU A 65 -2.68 -0.15 -12.74
C GLU A 65 -3.58 0.68 -11.82
N TRP A 66 -3.91 0.16 -10.63
CA TRP A 66 -4.65 0.94 -9.62
C TRP A 66 -3.88 2.19 -9.18
N MET A 67 -2.58 2.07 -8.88
CA MET A 67 -1.75 3.22 -8.49
C MET A 67 -1.71 4.30 -9.58
N MET A 68 -1.66 3.90 -10.85
CA MET A 68 -1.65 4.84 -11.98
C MET A 68 -3.01 5.49 -12.17
N ALA A 69 -4.11 4.74 -12.03
CA ALA A 69 -5.47 5.26 -12.11
C ALA A 69 -5.76 6.30 -11.00
N HIS A 70 -5.21 6.11 -9.80
CA HIS A 70 -5.45 6.99 -8.64
C HIS A 70 -4.28 7.96 -8.36
N ARG A 71 -3.35 8.13 -9.32
CA ARG A 71 -2.10 8.88 -9.11
C ARG A 71 -2.31 10.27 -8.56
N SER A 72 -3.32 11.00 -9.05
CA SER A 72 -3.60 12.39 -8.62
C SER A 72 -4.02 12.46 -7.15
N GLU A 73 -4.82 11.51 -6.70
CA GLU A 73 -5.27 11.41 -5.31
C GLU A 73 -4.11 10.99 -4.40
N LEU A 74 -3.34 9.99 -4.81
CA LEU A 74 -2.14 9.56 -4.08
C LEU A 74 -1.12 10.70 -3.92
N VAL A 75 -0.89 11.52 -4.95
CA VAL A 75 0.02 12.67 -4.86
C VAL A 75 -0.51 13.75 -3.92
N ARG A 76 -1.82 13.99 -3.92
CA ARG A 76 -2.47 14.97 -3.05
C ARG A 76 -2.44 14.52 -1.58
N ASP A 77 -2.78 13.26 -1.32
CA ASP A 77 -3.05 12.75 0.03
C ASP A 77 -1.77 12.20 0.68
N LEU A 78 -0.79 11.78 -0.13
CA LEU A 78 0.50 11.23 0.30
C LEU A 78 1.67 12.10 -0.20
N PRO A 79 1.71 13.41 0.12
CA PRO A 79 2.65 14.33 -0.49
C PRO A 79 4.09 13.99 -0.11
N GLY A 80 4.96 13.92 -1.12
CA GLY A 80 6.38 13.66 -0.94
C GLY A 80 6.74 12.21 -0.59
N ALA A 81 5.77 11.30 -0.49
CA ALA A 81 6.03 9.87 -0.36
C ALA A 81 6.01 9.19 -1.74
N SER A 82 6.86 8.18 -1.90
CA SER A 82 6.77 7.28 -3.06
C SER A 82 5.87 6.11 -2.69
N VAL A 83 4.78 5.95 -3.42
CA VAL A 83 3.92 4.76 -3.34
C VAL A 83 4.52 3.71 -4.26
N VAL A 84 4.71 2.49 -3.75
CA VAL A 84 5.31 1.36 -4.47
C VAL A 84 4.51 0.08 -4.28
N PRO A 85 4.41 -0.79 -5.30
CA PRO A 85 3.83 -2.11 -5.13
C PRO A 85 4.83 -3.04 -4.42
N VAL A 86 4.41 -3.71 -3.36
CA VAL A 86 5.22 -4.68 -2.61
C VAL A 86 4.51 -6.02 -2.48
N ASN A 87 5.28 -7.09 -2.30
CA ASN A 87 4.73 -8.40 -1.99
C ASN A 87 4.25 -8.40 -0.53
N TYR A 88 2.98 -8.70 -0.30
CA TYR A 88 2.37 -8.54 1.01
C TYR A 88 3.01 -9.45 2.08
N ALA A 89 3.29 -10.71 1.75
CA ALA A 89 3.92 -11.65 2.67
C ALA A 89 5.34 -11.19 3.06
N ARG A 90 6.13 -10.70 2.09
CA ARG A 90 7.47 -10.15 2.35
C ARG A 90 7.42 -8.86 3.15
N TRP A 91 6.43 -8.00 2.89
CA TRP A 91 6.21 -6.77 3.66
C TRP A 91 5.92 -7.08 5.13
N LEU A 92 5.05 -8.06 5.42
CA LEU A 92 4.72 -8.49 6.78
C LEU A 92 5.95 -9.00 7.54
N LEU A 93 6.89 -9.62 6.83
CA LEU A 93 8.16 -10.11 7.38
C LEU A 93 9.25 -9.02 7.45
N GLY A 94 8.98 -7.80 6.99
CA GLY A 94 9.95 -6.70 6.97
C GLY A 94 11.06 -6.84 5.92
N LEU A 95 10.84 -7.63 4.86
CA LEU A 95 11.86 -8.00 3.87
C LEU A 95 11.86 -7.15 2.59
N ASP A 96 10.85 -6.30 2.42
CA ASP A 96 10.74 -5.29 1.34
C ASP A 96 10.79 -3.87 1.91
#